data_AF-A0A382WVW7-F1
#
_entry.id   AF-A0A382WVW7-F1
#
_cell.length_a   1.000
_cell.length_b   1.000
_cell.length_c   1.000
_cell.angle_alpha   90.00
_cell.angle_beta   90.00
_cell.angle_gamma   90.00
#
_symmetry.space_group_name_H-M   'P 1'
#
loop_
_entity.id
_entity.type
_entity.pdbx_description
1 polymer ?
#
loop_
_entity_poly.entity_id
_entity_poly.type
_entity_poly.pdbx_seq_one_letter_code
_entity_poly.pdbx_strand_id
1 'polypeptide(L)' 'MLKITGYSDRVSARPGETIKFMVNCELGNYRTDIVKLICGDSSPDGPDFREKLIRTPVNKRYKGRPQHIHMGSYGVIE' A
#
# COMPACT_ATOMS: atom_id res chain seq x y z
N MET A 1 -17.64 -0.23 2.74
CA MET A 1 -16.60 0.76 2.40
C MET A 1 -15.25 0.24 2.91
N LEU A 2 -14.15 0.44 2.19
CA LEU A 2 -12.82 -0.03 2.59
C LEU A 2 -12.27 0.85 3.73
N LYS A 3 -11.90 0.24 4.86
CA LYS A 3 -11.37 0.96 6.05
C LYS A 3 -9.92 1.44 5.89
N ILE A 4 -9.22 0.89 4.90
CA ILE A 4 -7.83 1.22 4.57
C ILE A 4 -7.62 1.10 3.07
N THR A 5 -6.96 2.10 2.49
CA THR A 5 -6.55 2.12 1.07
C THR A 5 -5.16 2.73 0.97
N GLY A 6 -4.45 2.46 -0.12
CA GLY A 6 -3.16 3.07 -0.34
C GLY A 6 -2.64 2.90 -1.76
N TYR A 7 -1.64 3.70 -2.09
CA TYR A 7 -0.95 3.68 -3.38
C TYR A 7 0.50 4.08 -3.18
N SER A 8 1.34 3.82 -4.18
CA SER A 8 2.73 4.29 -4.22
C SER A 8 2.90 5.50 -5.13
N ASP A 9 3.91 6.31 -4.86
CA ASP A 9 4.27 7.46 -5.71
C ASP A 9 4.81 7.05 -7.09
N ARG A 10 5.26 5.80 -7.23
CA ARG A 10 5.81 5.21 -8.45
C ARG A 10 5.55 3.72 -8.51
N VAL A 11 5.67 3.14 -9.71
CA VAL A 11 5.45 1.71 -9.97
C VAL A 11 6.66 0.83 -9.64
N SER A 12 7.88 1.38 -9.65
CA SER A 12 9.12 0.64 -9.40
C SER A 12 10.22 1.54 -8.82
N ALA A 13 11.19 0.91 -8.16
CA ALA A 13 12.38 1.57 -7.61
C ALA A 13 13.61 0.65 -7.75
N ARG A 14 14.78 1.23 -8.00
CA ARG A 14 16.08 0.55 -8.02
C ARG A 14 16.70 0.50 -6.62
N PRO A 15 17.71 -0.34 -6.38
CA PRO A 15 18.49 -0.30 -5.14
C PRO A 15 19.02 1.10 -4.86
N GLY A 16 18.82 1.59 -3.62
CA GLY A 16 19.20 2.94 -3.19
C GLY A 16 18.15 4.02 -3.46
N GLU A 17 17.14 3.76 -4.29
CA GLU A 17 16.03 4.70 -4.50
C GLU A 17 14.97 4.59 -3.40
N THR A 18 14.20 5.66 -3.21
CA THR A 18 13.06 5.70 -2.28
C THR A 18 11.74 5.59 -3.03
N ILE A 19 10.89 4.66 -2.61
CA ILE A 19 9.47 4.58 -2.98
C ILE A 19 8.62 5.01 -1.78
N LYS A 20 7.63 5.86 -2.01
CA LYS A 20 6.72 6.36 -0.96
C LYS A 20 5.38 5.67 -1.08
N PHE A 21 4.78 5.34 0.06
CA PHE A 21 3.44 4.78 0.13
C PHE A 21 2.51 5.76 0.86
N MET A 22 1.41 6.11 0.23
CA MET A 22 0.36 6.96 0.78
C MET A 22 -0.76 6.04 1.27
N VAL A 23 -1.04 6.06 2.58
CA VAL A 23 -2.05 5.20 3.20
C VAL A 23 -3.17 6.05 3.81
N ASN A 24 -4.38 5.91 3.30
CA ASN A 24 -5.60 6.40 3.91
C ASN A 24 -6.15 5.32 4.84
N CYS A 25 -6.38 5.63 6.11
CA CYS A 25 -6.87 4.68 7.09
C CYS A 25 -7.81 5.36 8.09
N GLU A 26 -9.01 4.79 8.25
CA GLU A 26 -10.04 5.28 9.17
C GLU A 26 -9.81 4.81 10.62
N LEU A 27 -8.87 3.88 10.84
CA LEU A 27 -8.56 3.31 12.15
C LEU A 27 -7.38 4.04 12.81
N GLY A 28 -7.18 3.85 14.12
CA GLY A 28 -6.11 4.54 14.86
C GLY A 28 -4.69 4.10 14.50
N ASN A 29 -4.50 2.87 14.00
CA ASN A 29 -3.22 2.36 13.54
C ASN A 29 -3.39 1.22 12.52
N TYR A 30 -2.35 0.97 11.73
CA TYR A 30 -2.26 -0.14 10.80
C TYR A 30 -0.87 -0.76 10.85
N ARG A 31 -0.79 -2.06 10.55
CA ARG A 31 0.47 -2.79 10.36
C ARG A 31 0.85 -2.77 8.88
N THR A 32 2.15 -2.73 8.62
CA THR A 32 2.70 -2.87 7.27
C THR A 32 3.73 -3.98 7.25
N ASP A 33 3.80 -4.69 6.13
CA ASP A 33 4.81 -5.69 5.85
C ASP A 33 5.15 -5.61 4.36
N ILE A 34 6.44 -5.66 4.02
CA ILE A 34 6.87 -5.86 2.64
C ILE A 34 6.96 -7.36 2.37
N VAL A 35 6.34 -7.79 1.27
CA VAL A 35 6.32 -9.19 0.85
C VAL A 35 6.81 -9.33 -0.58
N LYS A 36 7.41 -10.48 -0.89
CA LYS A 36 7.60 -10.96 -2.25
C LYS A 36 6.38 -11.81 -2.61
N LEU A 37 5.53 -11.30 -3.49
CA LEU A 37 4.47 -12.10 -4.10
C LEU A 37 5.11 -13.17 -5.00
N ILE A 38 4.70 -14.44 -4.81
CA ILE A 38 5.17 -15.60 -5.57
C ILE A 38 4.05 -16.09 -6.49
N CYS A 39 2.82 -16.18 -5.97
CA CYS A 39 1.64 -16.56 -6.71
C CYS A 39 0.43 -15.75 -6.21
N GLY A 40 -0.32 -15.14 -7.15
CA GLY A 40 -1.55 -14.40 -6.86
C GLY A 40 -2.83 -15.18 -7.15
N ASP A 41 -2.74 -16.41 -7.67
CA ASP A 41 -3.89 -17.25 -7.99
C ASP A 41 -4.47 -17.86 -6.72
N SER A 42 -5.75 -17.60 -6.46
CA SER A 42 -6.50 -18.13 -5.32
C SER A 42 -7.66 -19.05 -5.76
N SER A 43 -7.59 -19.58 -6.98
CA SER A 43 -8.59 -20.52 -7.50
C SER A 43 -8.48 -21.88 -6.81
N PRO A 44 -9.59 -22.60 -6.60
CA PRO A 44 -9.58 -23.90 -5.88
C PRO A 44 -8.70 -24.98 -6.52
N ASP A 45 -8.57 -24.96 -7.85
CA ASP A 45 -7.76 -25.93 -8.61
C ASP A 45 -6.36 -25.38 -8.95
N GLY A 46 -6.05 -24.17 -8.49
CA GLY A 46 -4.81 -23.46 -8.76
C GLY A 46 -3.68 -23.78 -7.77
N PRO A 47 -2.49 -23.20 -7.98
CA PRO A 47 -1.30 -23.42 -7.13
C PRO A 47 -1.33 -22.69 -5.78
N ASP A 48 -2.49 -22.19 -5.36
CA ASP A 48 -2.76 -21.34 -4.20
C ASP A 48 -1.98 -20.00 -4.15
N PHE A 49 -2.53 -19.06 -3.39
CA PHE A 49 -1.88 -17.78 -3.10
C PHE A 49 -0.62 -18.01 -2.30
N ARG A 50 0.50 -17.44 -2.74
CA ARG A 50 1.80 -17.59 -2.07
C ARG A 50 2.55 -16.27 -2.04
N GLU A 51 2.98 -15.90 -0.84
CA GLU A 51 3.86 -14.77 -0.59
C GLU A 51 4.97 -15.14 0.39
N LYS A 52 6.04 -14.35 0.39
CA LYS A 52 7.14 -14.47 1.35
C LYS A 52 7.42 -13.13 1.98
N LEU A 53 7.33 -13.07 3.32
CA LEU A 53 7.70 -11.89 4.09
C LEU A 53 9.17 -11.51 3.85
N ILE A 54 9.41 -10.23 3.55
CA ILE A 54 10.73 -9.62 3.49
C ILE A 54 10.90 -8.77 4.74
N ARG A 55 11.91 -9.11 5.56
CA ARG A 55 12.22 -8.33 6.76
C ARG A 55 12.86 -7.01 6.34
N THR A 56 12.22 -5.91 6.69
CA THR A 56 12.72 -4.55 6.48
C THR A 56 12.26 -3.63 7.61
N PRO A 57 12.98 -2.54 7.93
CA PRO A 57 12.57 -1.57 8.97
C PRO A 57 11.20 -0.92 8.74
N VAL A 58 10.65 -1.01 7.54
CA VAL A 58 9.29 -0.55 7.21
C VAL A 58 8.24 -1.46 7.86
N ASN A 59 8.54 -2.73 8.17
CA ASN A 59 7.58 -3.68 8.73
C ASN A 59 7.24 -3.36 10.18
N LYS A 60 6.33 -2.40 10.38
CA LYS A 60 5.91 -1.94 11.71
C LYS A 60 4.48 -1.40 11.70
N ARG A 61 4.03 -0.96 12.86
CA ARG A 61 2.78 -0.22 13.01
C ARG A 61 2.99 1.26 12.74
N TYR A 62 2.04 1.85 12.02
CA TYR A 62 1.95 3.27 11.74
C TYR A 62 0.61 3.81 12.26
N LYS A 63 0.59 5.09 12.63
CA LYS A 63 -0.66 5.78 13.00
C LYS A 63 -1.54 5.90 11.76
N GLY A 64 -2.80 5.49 11.88
CA GLY A 64 -3.77 5.67 10.81
C GLY A 64 -4.22 7.13 10.73
N ARG A 65 -4.50 7.60 9.52
CA ARG A 65 -5.04 8.92 9.27
C ARG A 65 -5.94 8.90 8.03
N PRO A 66 -7.09 9.60 8.06
CA PRO A 66 -7.87 9.84 6.85
C PRO A 66 -7.09 10.79 5.93
N GLN A 67 -7.18 10.57 4.61
CA GLN A 67 -6.64 11.45 3.58
C GLN A 67 -7.77 11.78 2.60
N HIS A 68 -8.14 13.05 2.51
CA HIS A 68 -9.20 13.51 1.63
C HIS A 68 -8.73 13.49 0.16
N ILE A 69 -9.60 13.04 -0.75
CA ILE A 69 -9.33 12.97 -2.18
C ILE A 69 -10.18 14.05 -2.86
N HIS A 70 -9.51 15.01 -3.50
CA HIS A 70 -10.17 16.03 -4.32
C HIS A 70 -10.41 15.44 -5.72
N MET A 71 -11.67 15.10 -6.02
CA MET A 71 -12.06 14.51 -7.30
C MET A 71 -12.54 15.57 -8.28
N GLY A 72 -12.23 15.39 -9.56
CA GLY A 72 -12.64 16.26 -10.64
C GLY A 72 -11.57 17.32 -10.97
N SER A 73 -11.38 17.57 -12.26
CA SER A 73 -10.48 18.62 -12.74
C SER A 73 -11.08 20.00 -12.48
N TYR A 74 -10.30 20.94 -11.93
CA TYR A 74 -10.70 22.33 -11.73
C TYR A 74 -9.46 23.26 -11.81
N GLY A 75 -9.68 24.56 -11.96
CA GLY A 75 -8.63 25.58 -11.88
C GLY A 75 -8.64 26.27 -10.52
N VAL A 76 -7.46 26.50 -9.94
CA VAL A 76 -7.27 27.35 -8.76
C VAL A 76 -6.77 28.70 -9.25
N ILE A 77 -7.42 29.79 -8.86
CA ILE A 77 -6.96 31.17 -9.12
C ILE A 77 -6.57 31.76 -7.76
N GLU A 78 -5.37 32.35 -7.68
CA GLU A 78 -4.86 33.09 -6.52
C GLU A 78 -5.08 34.59 -6.69
#